data_AF-A0A2P5MZD8-F1
#
_entry.id   AF-A0A2P5MZD8-F1
#
_cell.length_a   1.000
_cell.length_b   1.000
_cell.length_c   1.000
_cell.angle_alpha   90.00
_cell.angle_beta   90.00
_cell.angle_gamma   90.00
#
_symmetry.space_group_name_H-M   'P 1'
#
loop_
_entity.id
_entity.type
_entity.pdbx_description
1 polymer ?
#
loop_
_entity_poly.entity_id
_entity_poly.type
_entity_poly.pdbx_seq_one_letter_code
_entity_poly.pdbx_strand_id
1 'polypeptide(L)' 'MKPEIHPEYKQITVTCGCGNTFQTGSVLSQDLHIEVCSSCHPFYTGKQRVVDTSGRVDKFRKKFGK' A
#
# COMPACT_ATOMS: atom_id res chain seq x y z
N MET A 1 26.80 5.56 15.33
CA MET A 1 27.39 4.25 15.01
C MET A 1 28.65 4.08 15.84
N LYS A 2 28.73 3.03 16.65
CA LYS A 2 30.01 2.59 17.23
C LYS A 2 30.73 1.75 16.18
N PRO A 3 32.06 1.93 16.01
CA PRO A 3 32.84 1.10 15.10
C PRO A 3 32.65 -0.39 15.46
N GLU A 4 32.55 -1.24 14.45
CA GLU A 4 32.55 -2.72 14.51
C GLU A 4 31.29 -3.46 15.01
N ILE A 5 30.30 -2.81 15.61
CA ILE A 5 29.06 -3.51 16.06
C ILE A 5 27.81 -3.21 15.21
N HIS A 6 27.91 -2.29 14.25
CA HIS A 6 26.77 -1.90 13.42
C HIS A 6 26.88 -2.51 12.01
N PRO A 7 25.81 -3.14 11.50
CA PRO A 7 25.76 -3.60 10.12
C PRO A 7 25.91 -2.45 9.12
N GLU A 8 26.43 -2.76 7.95
CA GLU A 8 26.61 -1.78 6.88
C GLU A 8 25.24 -1.25 6.41
N TYR A 9 25.00 0.04 6.58
CA TYR A 9 23.74 0.70 6.23
C TYR A 9 23.92 1.48 4.93
N LYS A 10 23.16 1.11 3.89
CA LYS A 10 23.22 1.75 2.57
C LYS A 10 21.87 2.34 2.20
N GLN A 11 21.89 3.41 1.42
CA GLN A 11 20.67 3.94 0.81
C GLN A 11 20.28 3.04 -0.36
N ILE A 12 19.04 2.57 -0.35
CA ILE A 12 18.44 1.77 -1.42
C ILE A 12 17.24 2.49 -2.03
N THR A 13 17.01 2.22 -3.32
CA THR A 13 15.83 2.72 -4.02
C THR A 13 14.75 1.64 -3.97
N VAL A 14 13.61 2.00 -3.40
CA VAL A 14 12.45 1.11 -3.31
C VAL A 14 11.47 1.48 -4.42
N THR A 15 11.10 0.51 -5.26
CA THR A 15 10.16 0.70 -6.36
C THR A 15 8.84 0.01 -6.04
N CYS A 16 7.76 0.79 -5.93
CA CYS A 16 6.40 0.28 -5.78
C CYS A 16 5.81 -0.14 -7.13
N GLY A 17 5.00 -1.20 -7.17
CA GLY A 17 4.20 -1.57 -8.35
C GLY A 17 3.20 -0.49 -8.80
N CYS A 18 2.91 0.47 -7.92
CA CYS A 18 2.11 1.64 -8.19
C CYS A 18 2.85 2.79 -8.90
N GLY A 19 4.14 2.62 -9.20
CA GLY A 19 4.98 3.63 -9.86
C GLY A 19 5.70 4.59 -8.90
N ASN A 20 5.41 4.53 -7.60
CA ASN A 20 6.11 5.36 -6.61
C ASN A 20 7.48 4.79 -6.28
N THR A 21 8.51 5.63 -6.35
CA THR A 21 9.87 5.31 -5.91
C THR A 21 10.22 6.17 -4.69
N PHE A 22 10.80 5.54 -3.66
CA PHE A 22 11.28 6.28 -2.48
C PHE A 22 12.61 5.73 -1.99
N GLN A 23 13.48 6.63 -1.53
CA GLN A 23 14.80 6.28 -1.02
C GLN A 23 14.71 5.95 0.46
N THR A 24 15.12 4.74 0.83
CA THR A 24 15.15 4.29 2.23
C THR A 24 16.52 3.74 2.54
N GLY A 25 17.04 4.00 3.73
CA GLY A 25 18.26 3.33 4.16
C GLY A 25 17.95 1.94 4.68
N SER A 26 18.72 0.94 4.25
CA SER A 26 18.56 -0.44 4.68
C SER A 26 19.91 -1.14 4.74
N VAL A 27 19.98 -2.22 5.52
CA VAL A 27 21.17 -3.09 5.59
C VAL A 27 21.21 -4.02 4.36
N LEU A 28 20.06 -4.29 3.75
CA LEU A 28 19.98 -4.98 2.48
C LEU A 28 20.46 -4.02 1.39
N SER A 29 21.61 -4.30 0.79
CA SER A 29 22.26 -3.43 -0.20
C SER A 29 21.65 -3.55 -1.61
N GLN A 30 20.39 -3.96 -1.72
CA GLN A 30 19.74 -4.33 -2.98
C GLN A 30 18.47 -3.51 -3.20
N ASP A 31 18.16 -3.25 -4.46
CA ASP A 31 16.93 -2.58 -4.87
C ASP A 31 15.72 -3.45 -4.49
N LEU A 32 14.75 -2.84 -3.81
CA LEU A 32 13.55 -3.54 -3.36
C LEU A 32 12.38 -3.22 -4.28
N HIS A 33 11.79 -4.27 -4.86
CA HIS A 33 10.49 -4.19 -5.51
C HIS A 33 9.40 -4.53 -4.50
N ILE A 34 8.45 -3.61 -4.30
CA ILE A 34 7.36 -3.77 -3.33
C ILE A 34 6.01 -3.63 -4.05
N GLU A 35 5.05 -4.48 -3.72
CA GLU A 35 3.73 -4.44 -4.35
C GLU A 35 2.81 -3.38 -3.73
N VAL A 36 3.00 -3.05 -2.45
CA VAL A 36 2.17 -2.08 -1.72
C VAL A 36 3.02 -1.09 -0.95
N CYS A 37 2.82 0.21 -1.21
CA CYS A 37 3.41 1.28 -0.42
C CYS A 37 2.36 2.09 0.32
N SER A 38 2.80 3.07 1.12
CA SER A 38 1.93 3.94 1.93
C SER A 38 0.88 4.68 1.11
N SER A 39 1.12 4.97 -0.17
CA SER A 39 0.13 5.62 -1.02
C SER A 39 -0.94 4.67 -1.58
N CYS A 40 -0.70 3.35 -1.51
CA CYS A 40 -1.54 2.35 -2.18
C CYS A 40 -2.20 1.38 -1.21
N HIS A 41 -1.73 1.28 0.04
CA HIS A 41 -2.38 0.40 1.00
C HIS A 41 -3.81 0.92 1.28
N PRO A 42 -4.85 0.07 1.17
CA PRO A 42 -6.24 0.44 1.44
C PRO A 42 -6.46 1.07 2.82
N PHE A 43 -5.60 0.73 3.78
CA PHE A 43 -5.57 1.35 5.11
C PHE A 43 -5.24 2.86 5.06
N TYR A 44 -4.23 3.26 4.29
CA TYR A 44 -3.81 4.67 4.19
C TYR A 44 -4.72 5.49 3.28
N THR A 45 -5.29 4.86 2.25
CA THR A 45 -6.20 5.54 1.32
C THR A 45 -7.63 5.65 1.86
N GLY A 46 -7.94 5.04 3.01
CA GLY A 46 -9.24 5.13 3.69
C GLY A 46 -10.40 4.50 2.92
N LYS A 47 -10.16 3.97 1.71
CA LYS A 47 -11.15 3.25 0.91
C LYS A 47 -11.15 1.79 1.33
N GLN A 48 -11.63 1.53 2.55
CA GLN A 48 -12.21 0.23 2.80
C GLN A 48 -13.31 0.07 1.75
N ARG A 49 -13.26 -0.99 0.93
CA ARG A 49 -14.42 -1.34 0.10
C ARG A 49 -15.55 -1.57 1.09
N VAL A 50 -16.37 -0.56 1.30
CA VAL A 50 -17.69 -0.72 1.88
C VAL A 50 -18.35 -1.66 0.92
N VAL A 51 -18.45 -2.93 1.32
CA VAL A 51 -19.26 -3.90 0.62
C VAL A 51 -20.66 -3.35 0.78
N ASP A 52 -21.08 -2.57 -0.21
CA ASP A 52 -22.37 -1.91 -0.26
C ASP A 52 -23.44 -2.92 0.16
N THR A 53 -23.95 -2.77 1.37
CA THR A 53 -25.19 -3.41 1.86
C THR A 53 -26.41 -2.93 1.07
N SER A 54 -26.21 -2.30 -0.09
CA SER A 54 -27.20 -1.84 -1.05
C SER A 54 -27.92 -3.00 -1.75
N GLY A 55 -27.51 -4.25 -1.53
CA GLY A 55 -28.14 -5.41 -2.17
C GLY A 55 -29.65 -5.59 -1.91
N ARG A 56 -30.19 -5.19 -0.74
CA ARG A 56 -31.64 -5.29 -0.47
C ARG A 56 -32.41 -4.04 -0.91
N VAL A 57 -31.86 -2.85 -0.68
CA VAL A 57 -32.49 -1.58 -1.06
C VAL A 57 -32.51 -1.39 -2.57
N ASP A 58 -31.42 -1.75 -3.28
CA ASP A 58 -31.39 -1.71 -4.75
C ASP A 58 -32.29 -2.77 -5.39
N LYS A 59 -32.42 -3.96 -4.79
CA LYS A 59 -33.37 -4.99 -5.27
C LYS A 59 -34.82 -4.53 -5.12
N PHE A 60 -35.15 -3.82 -4.04
CA PHE A 60 -36.48 -3.25 -3.85
C PHE A 60 -36.74 -2.12 -4.86
N ARG A 61 -35.78 -1.18 -5.03
CA ARG A 61 -35.87 -0.11 -6.03
C ARG A 61 -36.02 -0.63 -7.46
N LYS A 62 -35.28 -1.68 -7.85
CA LYS A 62 -35.39 -2.32 -9.18
C LYS A 62 -36.72 -3.06 -9.42
N LYS A 63 -37.40 -3.52 -8.36
CA LYS A 63 -38.68 -4.26 -8.49
C LYS A 63 -39.91 -3.37 -8.40
N PHE A 64 -39.84 -2.26 -7.66
CA PHE A 64 -41.01 -1.44 -7.32
C PHE A 64 -40.86 0.05 -7.68
N GLY A 65 -39.68 0.50 -8.12
CA GLY A 65 -39.54 1.78 -8.80
C GLY A 65 -40.04 1.61 -10.23
N LYS A 66 -41.04 2.40 -10.64
CA LYS A 66 -41.61 2.41 -11.99
C LYS A 66 -40.55 2.51 -13.09
#